data_AF-A0ABD3CKM4-F1
#
_entry.id   AF-A0ABD3CKM4-F1
#
_cell.length_a   1.000
_cell.length_b   1.000
_cell.length_c   1.000
_cell.angle_alpha   90.00
_cell.angle_beta   90.00
_cell.angle_gamma   90.00
#
_symmetry.space_group_name_H-M   'P 1'
#
loop_
_entity.id
_entity.type
_entity.pdbx_description
1 polymer ?
#
loop_
_entity_poly.entity_id
_entity_poly.type
_entity_poly.pdbx_seq_one_letter_code
_entity_poly.pdbx_strand_id
1 'polypeptide(L)'
;MGHSGDSPTVTAERSSHTPPNSSSKRKRHHDRARIRKKQKLVSIETETNIRVHTRKTDLTSTLSTYTRGHPSSYSRYQDRSYRQPWSCKTQSQRKWTYSARDVSNYNDRVVIVSYNILGVENAINHPELYRGVSPKHLDWDYRKKLLCKEVKDYQAGILCFQEVDHFDDLNEILGKDGFRGLYKARGGEFHDGCAIFWKSKLFTLLHEENIEFERFGLRSNIAQFCVLKMKEDLATANDTARPPCATTSRRLVVGNTHVLYNPKRGDIKLGQMRMFLEKAHELSQEWGTIPVVITGDLNSVPQSAMYQFLASSELNIQQHDRRRISGQIFQSPRNPSTRWTDEEMMLATGSRRSSSLRHQLKLCSAYAEVPGSSEVRDKIGEPLATSYHSMFSGTVDYIWHTLDLVPVKVLETLSMHSLRETGGLPSKKWGSDHLAVVCELAFVADGD
;
A
#
# COMPACT_ATOMS: atom_id res chain seq x y z
N MET A 1 -25.92 -22.74 -60.39
CA MET A 1 -26.10 -23.43 -59.10
C MET A 1 -25.89 -22.40 -58.00
N GLY A 2 -26.84 -22.02 -57.17
CA GLY A 2 -28.27 -22.29 -57.07
C GLY A 2 -28.79 -21.33 -55.99
N HIS A 3 -29.80 -20.53 -56.32
CA HIS A 3 -30.52 -19.67 -55.39
C HIS A 3 -32.02 -19.99 -55.52
N SER A 4 -32.66 -20.00 -54.34
CA SER A 4 -34.06 -19.64 -54.07
C SER A 4 -35.18 -20.44 -54.73
N GLY A 5 -35.97 -21.08 -53.87
CA GLY A 5 -37.33 -21.56 -54.15
C GLY A 5 -38.32 -20.90 -53.20
N ASP A 6 -39.44 -20.49 -53.78
CA ASP A 6 -40.56 -19.70 -53.26
C ASP A 6 -41.42 -20.36 -52.16
N SER A 7 -41.90 -19.52 -51.24
CA SER A 7 -43.30 -19.12 -50.90
C SER A 7 -44.53 -20.04 -51.23
N PRO A 8 -45.80 -19.66 -50.92
CA PRO A 8 -46.52 -19.79 -49.63
C PRO A 8 -47.97 -20.34 -49.80
N THR A 9 -48.77 -20.51 -48.72
CA THR A 9 -50.26 -20.27 -48.69
C THR A 9 -50.85 -20.49 -47.27
N VAL A 10 -51.43 -19.47 -46.59
CA VAL A 10 -52.87 -19.02 -46.55
C VAL A 10 -53.73 -19.86 -45.56
N THR A 11 -54.16 -19.38 -44.38
CA THR A 11 -55.42 -18.65 -44.02
C THR A 11 -55.58 -18.80 -42.48
N ALA A 12 -56.28 -18.00 -41.64
CA ALA A 12 -57.18 -16.87 -41.78
C ALA A 12 -57.25 -16.05 -40.46
N GLU A 13 -57.64 -14.79 -40.63
CA GLU A 13 -58.29 -13.81 -39.73
C GLU A 13 -59.32 -14.42 -38.74
N ARG A 14 -59.72 -13.85 -37.58
CA ARG A 14 -59.93 -12.44 -37.19
C ARG A 14 -60.25 -12.32 -35.68
N SER A 15 -59.79 -11.21 -35.08
CA SER A 15 -60.42 -10.25 -34.12
C SER A 15 -61.46 -10.73 -33.09
N SER A 16 -61.68 -10.14 -31.91
CA SER A 16 -61.10 -9.08 -31.05
C SER A 16 -62.19 -8.84 -30.00
N HIS A 17 -61.90 -8.65 -28.71
CA HIS A 17 -62.74 -7.82 -27.81
C HIS A 17 -62.02 -7.52 -26.47
N THR A 18 -62.13 -6.26 -26.06
CA THR A 18 -61.83 -5.65 -24.74
C THR A 18 -63.00 -4.71 -24.42
N PRO A 19 -63.10 -4.06 -23.24
CA PRO A 19 -63.03 -4.47 -21.82
C PRO A 19 -64.36 -4.07 -21.10
N PRO A 20 -64.53 -3.94 -19.73
CA PRO A 20 -63.99 -2.80 -18.93
C PRO A 20 -63.76 -3.01 -17.40
N ASN A 21 -63.20 -1.96 -16.78
CA ASN A 21 -63.01 -1.55 -15.37
C ASN A 21 -63.85 -2.18 -14.22
N SER A 22 -63.23 -2.29 -13.02
CA SER A 22 -63.76 -1.66 -11.78
C SER A 22 -62.75 -1.63 -10.61
N SER A 23 -63.00 -0.69 -9.70
CA SER A 23 -62.20 -0.16 -8.58
C SER A 23 -62.67 -0.62 -7.20
N SER A 24 -61.78 -0.72 -6.18
CA SER A 24 -62.04 -0.33 -4.76
C SER A 24 -60.77 -0.56 -3.91
N LYS A 25 -60.15 0.47 -3.28
CA LYS A 25 -60.39 1.13 -1.97
C LYS A 25 -60.02 0.33 -0.70
N ARG A 26 -58.93 0.82 -0.07
CA ARG A 26 -58.68 1.12 1.37
C ARG A 26 -58.99 0.07 2.46
N LYS A 27 -58.00 -0.15 3.34
CA LYS A 27 -58.16 0.02 4.80
C LYS A 27 -56.84 0.40 5.49
N ARG A 28 -56.92 1.44 6.32
CA ARG A 28 -55.92 1.94 7.27
C ARG A 28 -56.06 1.15 8.58
N HIS A 29 -54.97 1.00 9.34
CA HIS A 29 -55.05 0.89 10.80
C HIS A 29 -54.01 1.82 11.45
N HIS A 30 -54.50 2.58 12.43
CA HIS A 30 -53.76 3.44 13.34
C HIS A 30 -53.28 2.62 14.54
N ASP A 31 -52.13 3.00 15.11
CA ASP A 31 -51.92 3.17 16.57
C ASP A 31 -50.59 3.95 16.79
N ARG A 32 -50.64 5.22 17.19
CA ARG A 32 -50.64 5.80 18.56
C ARG A 32 -49.28 5.75 19.29
N ALA A 33 -48.55 6.86 19.10
CA ALA A 33 -47.85 7.71 20.08
C ALA A 33 -47.17 7.10 21.33
N ARG A 34 -45.87 7.39 21.49
CA ARG A 34 -45.29 7.72 22.80
C ARG A 34 -44.23 8.82 22.69
N ILE A 35 -44.53 9.94 23.34
CA ILE A 35 -43.65 11.08 23.62
C ILE A 35 -42.79 10.73 24.84
N ARG A 36 -41.49 11.09 24.86
CA ARG A 36 -40.83 11.67 26.05
C ARG A 36 -39.45 12.29 25.76
N LYS A 37 -39.41 13.61 25.98
CA LYS A 37 -38.41 14.46 26.64
C LYS A 37 -36.99 14.61 26.05
N LYS A 38 -36.75 15.86 25.61
CA LYS A 38 -35.46 16.57 25.60
C LYS A 38 -34.77 16.52 26.97
N GLN A 39 -33.45 16.35 26.96
CA GLN A 39 -32.54 17.01 27.89
C GLN A 39 -31.36 17.59 27.12
N LYS A 40 -31.02 18.83 27.48
CA LYS A 40 -30.02 19.73 26.90
C LYS A 40 -29.07 20.04 28.04
N LEU A 41 -27.76 19.82 27.90
CA LEU A 41 -26.68 20.43 28.71
C LEU A 41 -25.36 20.10 27.98
N VAL A 42 -24.73 21.05 27.27
CA VAL A 42 -23.76 22.08 27.73
C VAL A 42 -22.44 21.47 28.23
N SER A 43 -21.37 21.65 27.45
CA SER A 43 -19.97 21.72 27.90
C SER A 43 -19.18 22.50 26.84
N ILE A 44 -19.06 23.82 27.02
CA ILE A 44 -17.85 24.53 27.48
C ILE A 44 -16.75 24.53 26.40
N GLU A 45 -16.73 25.64 25.66
CA GLU A 45 -15.57 26.11 24.90
C GLU A 45 -14.45 26.49 25.87
N THR A 46 -13.25 25.99 25.64
CA THR A 46 -12.03 26.58 26.15
C THR A 46 -11.10 26.82 24.97
N GLU A 47 -11.03 28.08 24.57
CA GLU A 47 -10.00 28.62 23.70
C GLU A 47 -8.63 28.51 24.39
N THR A 48 -7.66 27.92 23.71
CA THR A 48 -6.24 28.10 24.03
C THR A 48 -5.53 28.63 22.79
N ASN A 49 -5.36 29.96 22.81
CA ASN A 49 -4.50 30.71 21.92
C ASN A 49 -3.04 30.21 22.03
N ILE A 50 -2.48 29.64 20.96
CA ILE A 50 -1.04 29.42 20.84
C ILE A 50 -0.46 30.41 19.83
N ARG A 51 0.44 31.23 20.38
CA ARG A 51 1.15 32.36 19.80
C ARG A 51 2.23 31.85 18.82
N VAL A 52 2.10 32.18 17.54
CA VAL A 52 3.13 31.91 16.52
C VAL A 52 4.30 32.88 16.72
N HIS A 53 5.49 32.35 17.00
CA HIS A 53 6.75 33.11 16.97
C HIS A 53 7.49 32.80 15.66
N THR A 54 7.34 33.70 14.69
CA THR A 54 8.13 33.77 13.47
C THR A 54 9.48 34.43 13.78
N ARG A 55 10.57 33.65 13.73
CA ARG A 55 11.93 34.22 13.61
C ARG A 55 12.34 34.23 12.14
N LYS A 56 12.43 35.45 11.59
CA LYS A 56 13.17 35.75 10.35
C LYS A 56 14.66 35.71 10.64
N THR A 57 15.44 35.12 9.75
CA THR A 57 16.88 35.36 9.65
C THR A 57 17.19 35.67 8.19
N ASP A 58 17.41 36.95 7.92
CA ASP A 58 18.23 37.42 6.80
C ASP A 58 19.68 37.03 7.06
N LEU A 59 20.44 36.73 6.00
CA LEU A 59 21.84 37.14 5.90
C LEU A 59 22.34 37.05 4.45
N THR A 60 23.20 38.01 4.16
CA THR A 60 23.58 38.62 2.89
C THR A 60 24.71 37.91 2.13
N SER A 61 24.79 38.27 0.86
CA SER A 61 25.82 37.94 -0.14
C SER A 61 27.26 38.33 0.25
N THR A 62 28.22 37.56 -0.26
CA THR A 62 29.52 38.10 -0.71
C THR A 62 30.06 37.28 -1.89
N LEU A 63 30.32 37.98 -3.00
CA LEU A 63 31.12 37.54 -4.16
C LEU A 63 32.61 37.82 -3.91
N SER A 64 33.50 36.97 -4.43
CA SER A 64 34.86 37.33 -4.88
C SER A 64 35.41 36.19 -5.77
N THR A 65 35.41 36.37 -7.09
CA THR A 65 36.52 36.79 -7.99
C THR A 65 37.56 35.71 -8.34
N TYR A 66 37.65 35.51 -9.66
CA TYR A 66 38.59 34.70 -10.44
C TYR A 66 40.04 35.21 -10.37
N THR A 67 41.00 34.27 -10.41
CA THR A 67 42.29 34.48 -11.11
C THR A 67 42.79 33.16 -11.72
N ARG A 68 43.16 33.23 -13.01
CA ARG A 68 43.80 32.18 -13.82
C ARG A 68 45.32 32.17 -13.60
N GLY A 69 45.93 31.00 -13.69
CA GLY A 69 47.38 30.83 -13.90
C GLY A 69 47.77 29.36 -14.17
N HIS A 70 48.26 29.09 -15.38
CA HIS A 70 49.01 27.88 -15.80
C HIS A 70 50.42 28.34 -16.22
N PRO A 71 51.38 27.46 -16.57
CA PRO A 71 51.91 26.29 -15.85
C PRO A 71 53.47 26.30 -15.82
N SER A 72 54.14 25.56 -14.92
CA SER A 72 55.50 25.08 -15.23
C SER A 72 55.90 23.85 -14.42
N SER A 73 56.37 22.85 -15.15
CA SER A 73 57.06 21.64 -14.72
C SER A 73 58.34 21.92 -13.96
N TYR A 74 58.60 21.20 -12.86
CA TYR A 74 59.92 20.63 -12.57
C TYR A 74 59.80 19.46 -11.58
N SER A 75 60.46 18.36 -11.96
CA SER A 75 60.57 17.09 -11.26
C SER A 75 61.06 17.23 -9.80
N ARG A 76 60.43 16.49 -8.87
CA ARG A 76 61.15 16.01 -7.69
C ARG A 76 60.62 14.67 -7.21
N TYR A 77 61.61 13.80 -7.03
CA TYR A 77 61.64 12.43 -6.55
C TYR A 77 60.62 12.04 -5.47
N GLN A 78 60.20 10.79 -5.62
CA GLN A 78 59.29 10.01 -4.78
C GLN A 78 59.61 10.12 -3.28
N ASP A 79 58.58 10.42 -2.48
CA ASP A 79 58.46 9.87 -1.15
C ASP A 79 57.15 9.07 -1.06
N ARG A 80 57.31 7.78 -0.78
CA ARG A 80 56.23 6.78 -0.71
C ARG A 80 55.58 6.86 0.67
N SER A 81 54.64 7.79 0.85
CA SER A 81 53.58 7.61 1.84
C SER A 81 52.34 7.08 1.13
N TYR A 82 52.00 5.81 1.35
CA TYR A 82 50.75 5.22 0.91
C TYR A 82 49.56 5.99 1.51
N ARG A 83 49.08 7.02 0.81
CA ARG A 83 47.72 7.53 1.01
C ARG A 83 46.79 6.48 0.42
N GLN A 84 46.30 5.59 1.29
CA GLN A 84 45.10 4.81 1.02
C GLN A 84 44.06 5.75 0.41
N PRO A 85 43.53 5.46 -0.79
CA PRO A 85 42.36 6.18 -1.29
C PRO A 85 41.31 6.02 -0.21
N TRP A 86 40.71 7.13 0.22
CA TRP A 86 39.52 7.09 1.05
C TRP A 86 38.56 6.09 0.43
N SER A 87 38.39 4.95 1.08
CA SER A 87 37.45 3.95 0.60
C SER A 87 36.09 4.63 0.61
N CYS A 88 35.47 4.73 -0.56
CA CYS A 88 34.07 5.03 -0.70
C CYS A 88 33.33 3.92 0.05
N LYS A 89 33.08 4.14 1.35
CA LYS A 89 32.30 3.24 2.19
C LYS A 89 30.86 3.27 1.69
N THR A 90 30.57 2.35 0.78
CA THR A 90 29.26 1.72 0.52
C THR A 90 28.05 2.63 0.72
N GLN A 91 27.81 3.53 -0.24
CA GLN A 91 26.52 4.21 -0.47
C GLN A 91 25.36 3.24 -0.82
N SER A 92 25.57 1.93 -0.78
CA SER A 92 24.70 0.92 -1.36
C SER A 92 23.89 0.09 -0.37
N GLN A 93 23.90 0.41 0.91
CA GLN A 93 23.04 -0.27 1.90
C GLN A 93 22.04 0.72 2.49
N ARG A 94 20.76 0.36 2.38
CA ARG A 94 19.66 1.03 3.05
C ARG A 94 19.86 0.97 4.55
N LYS A 95 19.46 2.01 5.27
CA LYS A 95 19.68 2.14 6.72
C LYS A 95 18.38 1.91 7.48
N TRP A 96 18.47 1.24 8.62
CA TRP A 96 17.37 1.18 9.57
C TRP A 96 17.27 2.50 10.34
N THR A 97 16.06 3.03 10.46
CA THR A 97 15.74 4.13 11.36
C THR A 97 14.77 3.62 12.42
N TYR A 98 14.95 4.08 13.66
CA TYR A 98 14.27 3.55 14.84
C TYR A 98 13.19 4.51 15.34
N SER A 99 12.16 3.93 15.95
CA SER A 99 11.10 4.67 16.63
C SER A 99 11.66 5.60 17.70
N ALA A 100 11.04 6.76 17.85
CA ALA A 100 11.33 7.66 18.97
C ALA A 100 10.68 7.19 20.28
N ARG A 101 9.70 6.28 20.22
CA ARG A 101 9.04 5.71 21.40
C ARG A 101 9.94 4.64 22.03
N ASP A 102 9.92 4.55 23.36
CA ASP A 102 10.57 3.44 24.06
C ASP A 102 9.74 2.17 23.88
N VAL A 103 10.24 1.27 23.02
CA VAL A 103 9.63 -0.02 22.69
C VAL A 103 10.45 -1.19 23.25
N SER A 104 11.36 -0.92 24.19
CA SER A 104 12.28 -1.92 24.76
C SER A 104 11.53 -3.06 25.45
N ASN A 105 10.38 -2.77 26.06
CA ASN A 105 9.56 -3.74 26.79
C ASN A 105 8.72 -4.66 25.89
N TYR A 106 8.57 -4.33 24.60
CA TYR A 106 7.79 -5.14 23.65
C TYR A 106 8.70 -6.20 23.01
N ASN A 107 8.57 -7.45 23.45
CA ASN A 107 9.41 -8.56 23.01
C ASN A 107 8.88 -9.28 21.77
N ASP A 108 7.56 -9.32 21.61
CA ASP A 108 6.92 -9.97 20.46
C ASP A 108 7.01 -9.04 19.25
N ARG A 109 7.97 -9.32 18.37
CA ARG A 109 8.28 -8.50 17.19
C ARG A 109 8.23 -9.30 15.90
N VAL A 110 7.87 -8.63 14.83
CA VAL A 110 7.85 -9.21 13.48
C VAL A 110 8.35 -8.19 12.46
N VAL A 111 9.26 -8.63 11.60
CA VAL A 111 9.65 -7.87 10.41
C VAL A 111 8.70 -8.21 9.26
N ILE A 112 8.02 -7.20 8.74
CA ILE A 112 7.08 -7.27 7.61
C ILE A 112 7.67 -6.52 6.43
N VAL A 113 7.61 -7.15 5.26
CA VAL A 113 8.05 -6.56 3.98
C VAL A 113 6.85 -6.48 3.04
N SER A 114 6.63 -5.32 2.42
CA SER A 114 5.77 -5.16 1.24
C SER A 114 6.65 -4.84 0.03
N TYR A 115 6.49 -5.57 -1.07
CA TYR A 115 7.34 -5.36 -2.25
C TYR A 115 6.64 -5.73 -3.56
N ASN A 116 6.40 -4.73 -4.41
CA ASN A 116 6.06 -4.97 -5.81
C ASN A 116 7.32 -5.44 -6.55
N ILE A 117 7.32 -6.67 -7.06
CA ILE A 117 8.53 -7.31 -7.62
C ILE A 117 8.67 -7.16 -9.13
N LEU A 118 7.79 -6.38 -9.76
CA LEU A 118 7.71 -6.16 -11.20
C LEU A 118 7.53 -7.47 -11.99
N GLY A 119 6.28 -7.70 -12.42
CA GLY A 119 5.93 -8.84 -13.26
C GLY A 119 6.68 -8.78 -14.59
N VAL A 120 7.19 -9.91 -15.07
CA VAL A 120 7.88 -10.03 -16.36
C VAL A 120 7.00 -9.54 -17.49
N GLU A 121 5.73 -9.97 -17.54
CA GLU A 121 4.81 -9.51 -18.58
C GLU A 121 4.48 -8.02 -18.46
N ASN A 122 4.32 -7.50 -17.25
CA ASN A 122 4.11 -6.08 -17.03
C ASN A 122 5.31 -5.26 -17.55
N ALA A 123 6.53 -5.75 -17.33
CA ALA A 123 7.75 -5.12 -17.84
C ALA A 123 7.82 -5.14 -19.38
N ILE A 124 7.42 -6.26 -20.00
CA ILE A 124 7.41 -6.44 -21.47
C ILE A 124 6.34 -5.57 -22.13
N ASN A 125 5.16 -5.48 -21.53
CA ASN A 125 4.01 -4.75 -22.07
C ASN A 125 4.14 -3.22 -21.92
N HIS A 126 5.08 -2.74 -21.09
CA HIS A 126 5.31 -1.33 -20.81
C HIS A 126 6.78 -0.89 -21.03
N PRO A 127 7.36 -1.12 -22.22
CA PRO A 127 8.77 -0.81 -22.48
C PRO A 127 9.09 0.69 -22.40
N GLU A 128 8.09 1.57 -22.52
CA GLU A 128 8.24 3.01 -22.35
C GLU A 128 8.71 3.41 -20.95
N LEU A 129 8.40 2.62 -19.93
CA LEU A 129 8.80 2.86 -18.54
C LEU A 129 10.30 2.57 -18.33
N TYR A 130 10.88 1.71 -19.16
CA TYR A 130 12.22 1.12 -18.97
C TYR A 130 13.22 1.49 -20.07
N ARG A 131 12.98 2.56 -20.84
CA ARG A 131 13.87 2.97 -21.95
C ARG A 131 15.35 3.17 -21.56
N GLY A 132 15.63 3.52 -20.31
CA GLY A 132 16.99 3.69 -19.76
C GLY A 132 17.58 2.44 -19.12
N VAL A 133 16.83 1.34 -19.06
CA VAL A 133 17.21 0.11 -18.37
C VAL A 133 17.80 -0.88 -19.38
N SER A 134 18.96 -1.46 -19.03
CA SER A 134 19.57 -2.51 -19.85
C SER A 134 18.66 -3.75 -19.90
N PRO A 135 18.44 -4.39 -21.07
CA PRO A 135 17.60 -5.59 -21.16
C PRO A 135 18.01 -6.71 -20.19
N LYS A 136 19.31 -6.86 -19.91
CA LYS A 136 19.83 -7.82 -18.94
C LYS A 136 19.33 -7.59 -17.50
N HIS A 137 18.92 -6.36 -17.16
CA HIS A 137 18.38 -6.03 -15.84
C HIS A 137 16.85 -6.23 -15.78
N LEU A 138 16.18 -6.40 -16.92
CA LEU A 138 14.76 -6.75 -17.00
C LEU A 138 14.55 -8.28 -16.98
N ASP A 139 15.57 -9.03 -17.39
CA ASP A 139 15.61 -10.49 -17.35
C ASP A 139 15.25 -11.07 -15.97
N TRP A 140 14.32 -12.03 -15.94
CA TRP A 140 13.83 -12.62 -14.70
C TRP A 140 14.92 -13.36 -13.92
N ASP A 141 15.77 -14.14 -14.61
CA ASP A 141 16.84 -14.89 -13.96
C ASP A 141 17.89 -13.99 -13.30
N TYR A 142 18.09 -12.80 -13.86
CA TYR A 142 18.88 -11.74 -13.24
C TYR A 142 18.16 -11.13 -12.03
N ARG A 143 16.91 -10.66 -12.22
CA ARG A 143 16.14 -9.97 -11.18
C ARG A 143 15.87 -10.86 -9.97
N LYS A 144 15.45 -12.11 -10.17
CA LYS A 144 15.12 -13.04 -9.08
C LYS A 144 16.29 -13.26 -8.12
N LYS A 145 17.52 -13.31 -8.63
CA LYS A 145 18.73 -13.42 -7.79
C LYS A 145 18.94 -12.19 -6.92
N LEU A 146 18.67 -10.99 -7.45
CA LEU A 146 18.75 -9.75 -6.69
C LEU A 146 17.63 -9.66 -5.65
N LEU A 147 16.38 -9.93 -6.05
CA LEU A 147 15.20 -9.91 -5.18
C LEU A 147 15.36 -10.87 -3.99
N CYS A 148 15.72 -12.12 -4.23
CA CYS A 148 15.89 -13.11 -3.16
C CYS A 148 17.07 -12.76 -2.24
N LYS A 149 18.16 -12.22 -2.78
CA LYS A 149 19.30 -11.75 -1.97
C LYS A 149 18.89 -10.58 -1.07
N GLU A 150 18.20 -9.60 -1.64
CA GLU A 150 17.68 -8.44 -0.93
C GLU A 150 16.74 -8.86 0.22
N VAL A 151 15.76 -9.72 -0.07
CA VAL A 151 14.78 -10.24 0.91
C VAL A 151 15.46 -11.01 2.04
N LYS A 152 16.51 -11.78 1.74
CA LYS A 152 17.27 -12.54 2.73
C LYS A 152 17.95 -11.63 3.76
N ASP A 153 18.48 -10.48 3.31
CA ASP A 153 19.16 -9.52 4.18
C ASP A 153 18.19 -8.81 5.14
N TYR A 154 16.90 -8.75 4.83
CA TYR A 154 15.88 -8.13 5.68
C TYR A 154 15.48 -8.93 6.91
N GLN A 155 15.78 -10.24 6.95
CA GLN A 155 15.37 -11.13 8.03
C GLN A 155 13.86 -11.10 8.30
N ALA A 156 13.06 -11.03 7.22
CA ALA A 156 11.61 -10.92 7.31
C ALA A 156 10.96 -12.13 7.99
N GLY A 157 9.95 -11.86 8.82
CA GLY A 157 9.02 -12.87 9.33
C GLY A 157 7.86 -13.09 8.36
N ILE A 158 7.39 -12.02 7.71
CA ILE A 158 6.27 -12.01 6.75
C ILE A 158 6.67 -11.20 5.52
N LEU A 159 6.40 -11.72 4.33
CA LEU A 159 6.62 -11.07 3.05
C LEU A 159 5.28 -10.95 2.31
N CYS A 160 5.01 -9.77 1.76
CA CYS A 160 3.83 -9.47 0.97
C CYS A 160 4.30 -8.96 -0.40
N PHE A 161 4.16 -9.79 -1.43
CA PHE A 161 4.56 -9.45 -2.79
C PHE A 161 3.37 -9.08 -3.67
N GLN A 162 3.61 -8.13 -4.58
CA GLN A 162 2.71 -7.75 -5.66
C GLN A 162 3.39 -7.99 -7.01
N GLU A 163 2.59 -8.15 -8.07
CA GLU A 163 3.07 -8.50 -9.43
C GLU A 163 3.86 -9.81 -9.50
N VAL A 164 3.40 -10.83 -8.77
CA VAL A 164 4.02 -12.16 -8.79
C VAL A 164 3.48 -12.97 -9.95
N ASP A 165 4.31 -13.25 -10.96
CA ASP A 165 3.98 -14.14 -12.09
C ASP A 165 4.83 -15.43 -12.13
N HIS A 166 5.95 -15.47 -11.40
CA HIS A 166 6.82 -16.65 -11.25
C HIS A 166 6.81 -17.17 -9.80
N PHE A 167 5.62 -17.51 -9.29
CA PHE A 167 5.47 -17.95 -7.90
C PHE A 167 6.29 -19.21 -7.57
N ASP A 168 6.36 -20.18 -8.48
CA ASP A 168 7.06 -21.45 -8.22
C ASP A 168 8.56 -21.25 -7.95
N ASP A 169 9.23 -20.38 -8.72
CA ASP A 169 10.62 -19.99 -8.48
C ASP A 169 10.81 -19.37 -7.08
N LEU A 170 9.93 -18.45 -6.70
CA LEU A 170 9.97 -17.79 -5.40
C LEU A 170 9.70 -18.79 -4.27
N ASN A 171 8.72 -19.67 -4.45
CA ASN A 171 8.35 -20.68 -3.48
C ASN A 171 9.48 -21.71 -3.26
N GLU A 172 10.18 -22.10 -4.32
CA GLU A 172 11.35 -22.98 -4.20
C GLU A 172 12.50 -22.30 -3.45
N ILE A 173 12.85 -21.06 -3.83
CA ILE A 173 14.00 -20.35 -3.27
C ILE A 173 13.72 -19.94 -1.81
N LEU A 174 12.59 -19.28 -1.54
CA LEU A 174 12.23 -18.82 -0.20
C LEU A 174 11.87 -20.00 0.72
N GLY A 175 11.37 -21.11 0.16
CA GLY A 175 11.14 -22.36 0.87
C GLY A 175 12.40 -22.92 1.52
N LYS A 176 13.56 -22.83 0.83
CA LYS A 176 14.88 -23.21 1.37
C LYS A 176 15.29 -22.36 2.58
N ASP A 177 14.84 -21.10 2.62
CA ASP A 177 15.04 -20.21 3.78
C ASP A 177 13.94 -20.39 4.86
N GLY A 178 13.02 -21.36 4.71
CA GLY A 178 12.00 -21.72 5.71
C GLY A 178 10.69 -20.93 5.61
N PHE A 179 10.46 -20.24 4.50
CA PHE A 179 9.16 -19.63 4.20
C PHE A 179 8.16 -20.67 3.69
N ARG A 180 6.88 -20.41 3.95
CA ARG A 180 5.75 -20.97 3.19
C ARG A 180 5.00 -19.82 2.56
N GLY A 181 4.50 -20.01 1.35
CA GLY A 181 3.80 -18.99 0.58
C GLY A 181 2.41 -19.44 0.15
N LEU A 182 1.52 -18.47 0.03
CA LEU A 182 0.24 -18.58 -0.67
C LEU A 182 0.23 -17.58 -1.81
N TYR A 183 -0.34 -17.97 -2.94
CA TYR A 183 -0.43 -17.16 -4.14
C TYR A 183 -1.87 -17.03 -4.60
N LYS A 184 -2.25 -15.81 -4.99
CA LYS A 184 -3.50 -15.54 -5.67
C LYS A 184 -3.24 -14.73 -6.93
N ALA A 185 -3.42 -15.37 -8.09
CA ALA A 185 -3.42 -14.73 -9.39
C ALA A 185 -4.58 -13.73 -9.52
N ARG A 186 -4.35 -12.68 -10.32
CA ARG A 186 -5.41 -11.84 -10.85
C ARG A 186 -6.33 -12.66 -11.77
N GLY A 187 -7.59 -12.23 -11.88
CA GLY A 187 -8.55 -12.86 -12.80
C GLY A 187 -8.32 -12.42 -14.25
N GLY A 188 -8.96 -13.09 -15.20
CA GLY A 188 -8.93 -12.71 -16.62
C GLY A 188 -7.65 -13.11 -17.34
N GLU A 189 -7.10 -12.21 -18.15
CA GLU A 189 -5.91 -12.44 -19.00
C GLU A 189 -4.59 -12.05 -18.30
N PHE A 190 -4.63 -11.70 -17.00
CA PHE A 190 -3.44 -11.27 -16.28
C PHE A 190 -2.74 -12.47 -15.65
N HIS A 191 -1.42 -12.57 -15.87
CA HIS A 191 -0.62 -13.71 -15.42
C HIS A 191 0.05 -13.51 -14.05
N ASP A 192 0.01 -12.30 -13.51
CA ASP A 192 0.54 -11.93 -12.21
C ASP A 192 -0.53 -11.91 -11.10
N GLY A 193 -0.08 -11.81 -9.86
CA GLY A 193 -0.94 -11.77 -8.68
C GLY A 193 -0.25 -11.19 -7.44
N CYS A 194 -0.82 -11.50 -6.28
CA CYS A 194 -0.19 -11.23 -4.99
C CYS A 194 0.19 -12.54 -4.30
N ALA A 195 1.22 -12.48 -3.47
CA ALA A 195 1.61 -13.59 -2.61
C ALA A 195 1.90 -13.11 -1.20
N ILE A 196 1.53 -13.93 -0.21
CA ILE A 196 1.93 -13.75 1.19
C ILE A 196 2.78 -14.96 1.58
N PHE A 197 4.00 -14.69 2.05
CA PHE A 197 4.89 -15.68 2.63
C PHE A 197 5.10 -15.42 4.12
N TRP A 198 5.27 -16.47 4.91
CA TRP A 198 5.62 -16.38 6.33
C TRP A 198 6.66 -17.41 6.72
N LYS A 199 7.52 -17.09 7.70
CA LYS A 199 8.46 -18.05 8.28
C LYS A 199 7.69 -19.11 9.07
N SER A 200 7.75 -20.36 8.63
CA SER A 200 7.02 -21.47 9.27
C SER A 200 7.44 -21.74 10.71
N LYS A 201 8.68 -21.35 11.07
CA LYS A 201 9.18 -21.44 12.44
C LYS A 201 8.57 -20.38 13.37
N LEU A 202 8.19 -19.22 12.82
CA LEU A 202 7.64 -18.09 13.59
C LEU A 202 6.12 -18.07 13.61
N PHE A 203 5.46 -18.55 12.54
CA PHE A 203 4.01 -18.44 12.40
C PHE A 203 3.34 -19.75 12.00
N THR A 204 2.11 -19.91 12.48
CA THR A 204 1.13 -20.88 11.99
C THR A 204 0.05 -20.12 11.24
N LEU A 205 -0.25 -20.53 10.01
CA LEU A 205 -1.41 -20.05 9.27
C LEU A 205 -2.68 -20.64 9.90
N LEU A 206 -3.62 -19.75 10.27
CA LEU A 206 -4.90 -20.13 10.85
C LEU A 206 -6.05 -20.01 9.83
N HIS A 207 -5.99 -19.00 8.97
CA HIS A 207 -7.02 -18.72 7.95
C HIS A 207 -6.41 -18.05 6.74
N GLU A 208 -6.98 -18.33 5.57
CA GLU A 208 -6.70 -17.64 4.31
C GLU A 208 -8.02 -17.18 3.70
N GLU A 209 -8.06 -15.95 3.20
CA GLU A 209 -9.20 -15.45 2.44
C GLU A 209 -8.74 -14.55 1.29
N ASN A 210 -9.51 -14.50 0.22
CA ASN A 210 -9.18 -13.72 -0.97
C ASN A 210 -10.43 -12.96 -1.47
N ILE A 211 -10.22 -11.74 -1.98
CA ILE A 211 -11.23 -10.99 -2.73
C ILE A 211 -10.81 -10.92 -4.20
N GLU A 212 -11.73 -11.32 -5.08
CA GLU A 212 -11.65 -11.05 -6.51
C GLU A 212 -12.53 -9.83 -6.81
N PHE A 213 -11.91 -8.66 -6.98
CA PHE A 213 -12.64 -7.39 -7.12
C PHE A 213 -13.54 -7.35 -8.36
N GLU A 214 -13.23 -8.16 -9.38
CA GLU A 214 -14.04 -8.29 -10.60
C GLU A 214 -15.47 -8.74 -10.30
N ARG A 215 -15.68 -9.58 -9.28
CA ARG A 215 -17.02 -10.03 -8.84
C ARG A 215 -17.92 -8.88 -8.39
N PHE A 216 -17.34 -7.72 -8.12
CA PHE A 216 -18.02 -6.51 -7.67
C PHE A 216 -17.94 -5.37 -8.71
N GLY A 217 -17.54 -5.67 -9.95
CA GLY A 217 -17.38 -4.67 -11.01
C GLY A 217 -16.14 -3.79 -10.87
N LEU A 218 -15.19 -4.16 -10.01
CA LEU A 218 -14.02 -3.37 -9.64
C LEU A 218 -12.73 -3.83 -10.35
N ARG A 219 -12.85 -4.37 -11.58
CA ARG A 219 -11.74 -4.91 -12.41
C ARG A 219 -11.02 -6.10 -11.77
N SER A 220 -10.20 -6.78 -12.55
CA SER A 220 -9.56 -8.06 -12.21
C SER A 220 -8.35 -7.95 -11.27
N ASN A 221 -8.33 -6.97 -10.36
CA ASN A 221 -7.38 -6.96 -9.24
C ASN A 221 -7.84 -7.93 -8.13
N ILE A 222 -6.94 -8.24 -7.21
CA ILE A 222 -7.21 -9.11 -6.07
C ILE A 222 -6.72 -8.51 -4.75
N ALA A 223 -7.27 -9.01 -3.64
CA ALA A 223 -6.70 -8.84 -2.32
C ALA A 223 -6.59 -10.21 -1.63
N GLN A 224 -5.53 -10.41 -0.87
CA GLN A 224 -5.25 -11.63 -0.12
C GLN A 224 -5.15 -11.29 1.37
N PHE A 225 -5.65 -12.21 2.19
CA PHE A 225 -5.62 -12.12 3.63
C PHE A 225 -5.10 -13.41 4.24
N CYS A 226 -4.29 -13.29 5.28
CA CYS A 226 -3.89 -14.40 6.13
C CYS A 226 -4.11 -14.02 7.59
N VAL A 227 -4.69 -14.93 8.37
CA VAL A 227 -4.66 -14.86 9.83
C VAL A 227 -3.50 -15.72 10.29
N LEU A 228 -2.50 -15.08 10.91
CA LEU A 228 -1.28 -15.74 11.36
C LEU A 228 -1.24 -15.72 12.88
N LYS A 229 -0.94 -16.88 13.48
CA LYS A 229 -0.60 -17.00 14.90
C LYS A 229 0.91 -17.06 15.07
N MET A 230 1.47 -16.15 15.84
CA MET A 230 2.86 -16.22 16.26
C MET A 230 3.03 -17.44 17.17
N LYS A 231 4.03 -18.27 16.86
CA LYS A 231 4.39 -19.40 17.71
C LYS A 231 5.12 -18.86 18.92
N GLU A 232 4.65 -19.22 20.11
CA GLU A 232 5.39 -19.05 21.35
C GLU A 232 6.63 -19.97 21.26
N ASP A 233 7.82 -19.41 21.01
CA ASP A 233 9.04 -19.64 21.83
C ASP A 233 10.37 -19.32 21.13
N LEU A 234 11.12 -18.39 21.74
CA LEU A 234 12.60 -18.30 21.83
C LEU A 234 13.06 -17.39 23.01
N ALA A 235 12.18 -16.62 23.67
CA ALA A 235 12.57 -15.67 24.73
C ALA A 235 12.46 -16.22 26.17
N THR A 236 11.81 -17.36 26.39
CA THR A 236 11.42 -17.88 27.72
C THR A 236 12.38 -18.91 28.31
N ALA A 237 13.46 -19.29 27.62
CA ALA A 237 14.37 -20.33 28.10
C ALA A 237 15.35 -19.87 29.21
N ASN A 238 15.49 -18.55 29.46
CA ASN A 238 16.54 -18.03 30.35
C ASN A 238 16.06 -17.19 31.54
N ASP A 239 14.75 -17.01 31.76
CA ASP A 239 14.28 -16.12 32.83
C ASP A 239 13.27 -16.84 33.75
N THR A 240 13.81 -17.53 34.76
CA THR A 240 13.05 -18.28 35.78
C THR A 240 12.41 -17.37 36.85
N ALA A 241 12.36 -16.05 36.65
CA ALA A 241 11.96 -15.08 37.68
C ALA A 241 10.64 -14.33 37.40
N ARG A 242 9.98 -14.52 36.25
CA ARG A 242 8.74 -13.78 35.95
C ARG A 242 7.50 -14.64 36.26
N PRO A 243 6.52 -14.14 37.07
CA PRO A 243 5.25 -14.83 37.23
C PRO A 243 4.56 -14.97 35.86
N PRO A 244 3.71 -15.99 35.66
CA PRO A 244 3.03 -16.24 34.40
C PRO A 244 2.01 -15.14 34.13
N CYS A 245 2.48 -13.99 33.63
CA CYS A 245 1.64 -13.06 32.91
C CYS A 245 1.15 -13.85 31.70
N ALA A 246 -0.16 -14.10 31.63
CA ALA A 246 -0.80 -14.93 30.61
C ALA A 246 -0.10 -14.73 29.26
N THR A 247 0.52 -15.79 28.72
CA THR A 247 1.08 -15.73 27.38
C THR A 247 -0.08 -15.54 26.42
N THR A 248 -0.33 -14.29 26.06
CA THR A 248 -1.38 -13.95 25.10
C THR A 248 -0.88 -14.41 23.75
N SER A 249 -1.32 -15.58 23.30
CA SER A 249 -1.07 -16.12 21.96
C SER A 249 -1.31 -15.03 20.91
N ARG A 250 -0.24 -14.40 20.40
CA ARG A 250 -0.34 -13.27 19.48
C ARG A 250 -0.82 -13.73 18.11
N ARG A 251 -1.84 -13.07 17.59
CA ARG A 251 -2.43 -13.31 16.27
C ARG A 251 -2.53 -11.98 15.55
N LEU A 252 -2.43 -12.00 14.23
CA LEU A 252 -2.67 -10.82 13.41
C LEU A 252 -3.32 -11.20 12.08
N VAL A 253 -4.11 -10.26 11.55
CA VAL A 253 -4.54 -10.28 10.15
C VAL A 253 -3.47 -9.58 9.32
N VAL A 254 -3.04 -10.22 8.23
CA VAL A 254 -2.18 -9.61 7.22
C VAL A 254 -2.95 -9.51 5.92
N GLY A 255 -3.23 -8.30 5.47
CA GLY A 255 -3.80 -8.01 4.16
C GLY A 255 -2.71 -7.59 3.17
N ASN A 256 -2.80 -8.08 1.93
CA ASN A 256 -1.96 -7.68 0.81
C ASN A 256 -2.82 -7.42 -0.43
N THR A 257 -2.57 -6.32 -1.14
CA THR A 257 -3.27 -6.02 -2.40
C THR A 257 -2.41 -5.20 -3.37
N HIS A 258 -2.79 -5.22 -4.64
CA HIS A 258 -2.29 -4.31 -5.66
C HIS A 258 -3.49 -3.58 -6.28
N VAL A 259 -3.69 -2.32 -5.84
CA VAL A 259 -4.81 -1.47 -6.26
C VAL A 259 -4.65 -1.09 -7.74
N LEU A 260 -5.77 -0.91 -8.44
CA LEU A 260 -5.81 -0.53 -9.86
C LEU A 260 -4.83 0.61 -10.18
N TYR A 261 -3.98 0.40 -11.20
CA TYR A 261 -3.00 1.40 -11.65
C TYR A 261 -3.66 2.67 -12.21
N ASN A 262 -4.67 2.54 -13.08
CA ASN A 262 -5.23 3.64 -13.87
C ASN A 262 -5.56 4.88 -13.01
N PRO A 263 -4.83 6.00 -13.16
CA PRO A 263 -4.92 7.13 -12.25
C PRO A 263 -6.27 7.85 -12.34
N LYS A 264 -7.00 7.71 -13.45
CA LYS A 264 -8.29 8.37 -13.68
C LYS A 264 -9.48 7.63 -13.05
N ARG A 265 -9.27 6.40 -12.53
CA ARG A 265 -10.33 5.53 -12.01
C ARG A 265 -10.37 5.49 -10.48
N GLY A 266 -10.35 6.66 -9.85
CA GLY A 266 -10.45 6.78 -8.39
C GLY A 266 -11.73 6.18 -7.80
N ASP A 267 -12.80 6.13 -8.60
CA ASP A 267 -14.04 5.41 -8.29
C ASP A 267 -13.80 3.92 -8.00
N ILE A 268 -13.04 3.25 -8.88
CA ILE A 268 -12.69 1.84 -8.68
C ILE A 268 -11.67 1.67 -7.56
N LYS A 269 -10.65 2.53 -7.49
CA LYS A 269 -9.63 2.45 -6.44
C LYS A 269 -10.26 2.54 -5.05
N LEU A 270 -11.20 3.48 -4.84
CA LEU A 270 -11.92 3.60 -3.57
C LEU A 270 -12.79 2.38 -3.29
N GLY A 271 -13.48 1.85 -4.29
CA GLY A 271 -14.26 0.62 -4.13
C GLY A 271 -13.40 -0.57 -3.69
N GLN A 272 -12.24 -0.74 -4.33
CA GLN A 272 -11.28 -1.79 -3.97
C GLN A 272 -10.79 -1.61 -2.52
N MET A 273 -10.36 -0.40 -2.15
CA MET A 273 -9.87 -0.13 -0.81
C MET A 273 -10.96 -0.23 0.26
N ARG A 274 -12.19 0.20 -0.03
CA ARG A 274 -13.34 0.03 0.87
C ARG A 274 -13.53 -1.45 1.21
N MET A 275 -13.67 -2.29 0.18
CA MET A 275 -13.91 -3.73 0.37
C MET A 275 -12.74 -4.44 1.06
N PHE A 276 -11.51 -4.03 0.72
CA PHE A 276 -10.30 -4.55 1.35
C PHE A 276 -10.25 -4.24 2.85
N LEU A 277 -10.54 -2.99 3.24
CA LEU A 277 -10.53 -2.56 4.64
C LEU A 277 -11.72 -3.12 5.43
N GLU A 278 -12.90 -3.20 4.82
CA GLU A 278 -14.09 -3.86 5.41
C GLU A 278 -13.78 -5.32 5.73
N LYS A 279 -13.22 -6.08 4.78
CA LYS A 279 -12.87 -7.49 5.01
C LYS A 279 -11.77 -7.68 6.05
N ALA A 280 -10.74 -6.84 6.06
CA ALA A 280 -9.71 -6.91 7.10
C ALA A 280 -10.29 -6.64 8.50
N HIS A 281 -11.25 -5.71 8.61
CA HIS A 281 -11.96 -5.46 9.85
C HIS A 281 -12.83 -6.65 10.27
N GLU A 282 -13.60 -7.23 9.34
CA GLU A 282 -14.39 -8.44 9.59
C GLU A 282 -13.53 -9.58 10.15
N LEU A 283 -12.41 -9.88 9.49
CA LEU A 283 -11.47 -10.91 9.93
C LEU A 283 -10.87 -10.59 11.30
N SER A 284 -10.54 -9.32 11.57
CA SER A 284 -10.08 -8.91 12.89
C SER A 284 -11.11 -9.24 13.96
N GLN A 285 -12.38 -8.90 13.73
CA GLN A 285 -13.49 -9.15 14.67
C GLN A 285 -13.77 -10.64 14.86
N GLU A 286 -13.85 -11.41 13.78
CA GLU A 286 -14.09 -12.86 13.81
C GLU A 286 -13.05 -13.62 14.63
N TRP A 287 -11.81 -13.14 14.63
CA TRP A 287 -10.69 -13.75 15.33
C TRP A 287 -10.41 -13.14 16.71
N GLY A 288 -11.35 -12.35 17.25
CA GLY A 288 -11.28 -11.81 18.60
C GLY A 288 -10.71 -10.39 18.70
N THR A 289 -11.00 -9.53 17.72
CA THR A 289 -10.46 -8.17 17.59
C THR A 289 -8.93 -8.15 17.58
N ILE A 290 -8.35 -9.01 16.73
CA ILE A 290 -6.89 -9.12 16.62
C ILE A 290 -6.30 -7.97 15.78
N PRO A 291 -5.03 -7.60 16.01
CA PRO A 291 -4.35 -6.58 15.23
C PRO A 291 -4.38 -6.82 13.72
N VAL A 292 -4.40 -5.74 12.94
CA VAL A 292 -4.39 -5.81 11.47
C VAL A 292 -3.16 -5.10 10.93
N VAL A 293 -2.47 -5.74 9.98
CA VAL A 293 -1.47 -5.11 9.11
C VAL A 293 -1.98 -5.15 7.68
N ILE A 294 -1.97 -3.99 7.03
CA ILE A 294 -2.33 -3.83 5.63
C ILE A 294 -1.09 -3.43 4.84
N THR A 295 -0.79 -4.19 3.80
CA THR A 295 0.35 -3.98 2.90
C THR A 295 -0.12 -3.90 1.46
N GLY A 296 0.69 -3.30 0.61
CA GLY A 296 0.43 -3.31 -0.83
C GLY A 296 0.92 -2.09 -1.58
N ASP A 297 0.84 -2.21 -2.90
CA ASP A 297 0.92 -1.10 -3.84
C ASP A 297 -0.48 -0.51 -4.01
N LEU A 298 -0.69 0.67 -3.44
CA LEU A 298 -1.97 1.37 -3.47
C LEU A 298 -2.15 2.23 -4.73
N ASN A 299 -1.10 2.34 -5.56
CA ASN A 299 -1.05 3.24 -6.71
C ASN A 299 -1.59 4.63 -6.37
N SER A 300 -1.24 5.13 -5.18
CA SER A 300 -1.75 6.39 -4.61
C SER A 300 -0.68 7.06 -3.76
N VAL A 301 -0.46 8.36 -3.94
CA VAL A 301 0.61 9.11 -3.26
C VAL A 301 0.19 9.60 -1.86
N PRO A 302 1.13 9.95 -0.96
CA PRO A 302 0.79 10.35 0.41
C PRO A 302 -0.10 11.59 0.52
N GLN A 303 -0.05 12.50 -0.45
CA GLN A 303 -0.88 13.72 -0.49
C GLN A 303 -2.28 13.49 -1.08
N SER A 304 -2.65 12.24 -1.35
CA SER A 304 -3.87 11.88 -2.05
C SER A 304 -5.09 11.77 -1.14
N ALA A 305 -6.28 11.91 -1.71
CA ALA A 305 -7.54 11.65 -1.01
C ALA A 305 -7.66 10.18 -0.56
N MET A 306 -7.03 9.26 -1.30
CA MET A 306 -6.92 7.86 -0.89
C MET A 306 -6.16 7.72 0.43
N TYR A 307 -4.99 8.37 0.56
CA TYR A 307 -4.21 8.34 1.81
C TYR A 307 -5.02 8.94 2.97
N GLN A 308 -5.69 10.07 2.73
CA GLN A 308 -6.58 10.69 3.71
C GLN A 308 -7.69 9.74 4.17
N PHE A 309 -8.30 8.97 3.25
CA PHE A 309 -9.32 7.99 3.60
C PHE A 309 -8.79 6.93 4.58
N LEU A 310 -7.61 6.34 4.29
CA LEU A 310 -6.98 5.35 5.17
C LEU A 310 -6.63 5.93 6.54
N ALA A 311 -6.04 7.13 6.57
CA ALA A 311 -5.57 7.76 7.80
C ALA A 311 -6.71 8.27 8.71
N SER A 312 -7.77 8.84 8.13
CA SER A 312 -8.86 9.47 8.89
C SER A 312 -10.08 8.58 9.10
N SER A 313 -10.10 7.39 8.49
CA SER A 313 -11.24 6.47 8.46
C SER A 313 -12.49 6.98 7.73
N GLU A 314 -12.47 8.19 7.17
CA GLU A 314 -13.60 8.79 6.48
C GLU A 314 -13.17 9.65 5.30
N LEU A 315 -13.95 9.63 4.21
CA LEU A 315 -13.76 10.53 3.08
C LEU A 315 -15.10 10.96 2.50
N ASN A 316 -15.30 12.26 2.30
CA ASN A 316 -16.42 12.76 1.51
C ASN A 316 -16.02 12.87 0.04
N ILE A 317 -16.39 11.89 -0.79
CA ILE A 317 -15.90 11.77 -2.16
C ILE A 317 -16.32 12.94 -3.07
N GLN A 318 -17.41 13.64 -2.75
CA GLN A 318 -17.88 14.80 -3.53
C GLN A 318 -16.97 16.02 -3.41
N GLN A 319 -16.07 16.06 -2.42
CA GLN A 319 -15.08 17.12 -2.29
C GLN A 319 -13.86 16.92 -3.20
N HIS A 320 -13.81 15.80 -3.94
CA HIS A 320 -12.68 15.44 -4.77
C HIS A 320 -13.11 15.14 -6.21
N ASP A 321 -12.25 15.52 -7.16
CA ASP A 321 -12.35 15.01 -8.53
C ASP A 321 -11.95 13.54 -8.53
N ARG A 322 -12.84 12.66 -9.02
CA ARG A 322 -12.59 11.22 -9.06
C ARG A 322 -11.29 10.82 -9.76
N ARG A 323 -10.82 11.63 -10.71
CA ARG A 323 -9.60 11.37 -11.49
C ARG A 323 -8.33 11.74 -10.73
N ARG A 324 -8.47 12.33 -9.56
CA ARG A 324 -7.35 12.82 -8.73
C ARG A 324 -7.30 12.15 -7.36
N ILE A 325 -8.17 11.18 -7.09
CA ILE A 325 -8.23 10.48 -5.80
C ILE A 325 -6.88 9.90 -5.40
N SER A 326 -6.12 9.32 -6.35
CA SER A 326 -4.81 8.73 -6.09
C SER A 326 -3.65 9.74 -6.07
N GLY A 327 -3.88 10.99 -6.49
CA GLY A 327 -2.83 12.01 -6.59
C GLY A 327 -1.74 11.76 -7.64
N GLN A 328 -1.82 10.69 -8.44
CA GLN A 328 -0.83 10.37 -9.49
C GLN A 328 -0.84 11.37 -10.67
N ILE A 329 -1.90 12.17 -10.82
CA ILE A 329 -2.00 13.20 -11.87
C ILE A 329 -1.56 14.55 -11.31
N PHE A 330 -0.32 14.94 -11.63
CA PHE A 330 0.29 16.20 -11.21
C PHE A 330 -0.25 17.43 -11.95
N GLN A 331 -0.79 17.26 -13.17
CA GLN A 331 -1.34 18.37 -13.93
C GLN A 331 -2.69 18.81 -13.38
N SER A 332 -2.85 20.11 -13.15
CA SER A 332 -4.15 20.70 -12.82
C SER A 332 -5.12 20.51 -13.99
N PRO A 333 -6.33 19.97 -13.76
CA PRO A 333 -7.31 19.85 -14.81
C PRO A 333 -7.71 21.25 -15.27
N ARG A 334 -7.85 21.44 -16.60
CA ARG A 334 -8.37 22.69 -17.17
C ARG A 334 -9.80 22.98 -16.68
N ASN A 335 -10.58 21.94 -16.40
CA ASN A 335 -11.92 21.99 -15.79
C ASN A 335 -12.06 20.85 -14.76
N PRO A 336 -11.85 21.09 -13.46
CA PRO A 336 -12.12 20.08 -12.43
C PRO A 336 -13.61 19.76 -12.39
N SER A 337 -13.98 18.49 -12.48
CA SER A 337 -15.36 18.04 -12.29
C SER A 337 -15.42 17.18 -11.04
N THR A 338 -16.00 17.73 -9.97
CA THR A 338 -16.33 16.99 -8.75
C THR A 338 -17.68 16.28 -8.86
N ARG A 339 -18.29 16.27 -10.05
CA ARG A 339 -19.55 15.54 -10.30
C ARG A 339 -19.25 14.06 -10.52
N TRP A 340 -19.74 13.25 -9.61
CA TRP A 340 -19.75 11.78 -9.70
C TRP A 340 -21.06 11.31 -10.32
N THR A 341 -21.02 10.28 -11.17
CA THR A 341 -22.24 9.58 -11.59
C THR A 341 -22.75 8.64 -10.50
N ASP A 342 -24.02 8.23 -10.56
CA ASP A 342 -24.57 7.24 -9.62
C ASP A 342 -23.82 5.91 -9.66
N GLU A 343 -23.32 5.52 -10.84
CA GLU A 343 -22.49 4.33 -11.02
C GLU A 343 -21.12 4.49 -10.35
N GLU A 344 -20.46 5.63 -10.55
CA GLU A 344 -19.16 5.93 -9.92
C GLU A 344 -19.29 6.01 -8.39
N MET A 345 -20.38 6.59 -7.87
CA MET A 345 -20.68 6.59 -6.44
C MET A 345 -20.94 5.16 -5.92
N MET A 346 -21.72 4.36 -6.65
CA MET A 346 -21.96 2.95 -6.27
C MET A 346 -20.67 2.14 -6.20
N LEU A 347 -19.77 2.30 -7.19
CA LEU A 347 -18.48 1.61 -7.20
C LEU A 347 -17.61 2.04 -6.00
N ALA A 348 -17.53 3.34 -5.73
CA ALA A 348 -16.67 3.86 -4.67
C ALA A 348 -17.20 3.55 -3.26
N THR A 349 -18.48 3.81 -3.00
CA THR A 349 -19.05 3.79 -1.64
C THR A 349 -19.93 2.59 -1.34
N GLY A 350 -20.27 1.78 -2.35
CA GLY A 350 -21.31 0.76 -2.22
C GLY A 350 -22.72 1.33 -2.11
N SER A 351 -22.90 2.65 -2.34
CA SER A 351 -24.20 3.32 -2.23
C SER A 351 -24.34 4.46 -3.24
N ARG A 352 -25.50 4.51 -3.92
CA ARG A 352 -25.86 5.64 -4.81
C ARG A 352 -26.23 6.92 -4.06
N ARG A 353 -26.45 6.84 -2.75
CA ARG A 353 -27.04 7.94 -1.94
C ARG A 353 -26.08 8.52 -0.92
N SER A 354 -24.96 7.83 -0.64
CA SER A 354 -23.96 8.30 0.32
C SER A 354 -22.68 8.70 -0.40
N SER A 355 -22.25 9.93 -0.18
CA SER A 355 -20.91 10.41 -0.56
C SER A 355 -19.88 10.23 0.55
N SER A 356 -20.30 9.83 1.76
CA SER A 356 -19.39 9.53 2.87
C SER A 356 -18.96 8.07 2.75
N LEU A 357 -17.67 7.88 2.54
CA LEU A 357 -16.97 6.61 2.58
C LEU A 357 -16.34 6.45 3.96
N ARG A 358 -16.49 5.28 4.61
CA ARG A 358 -16.01 5.04 5.98
C ARG A 358 -15.44 3.64 6.13
N HIS A 359 -14.46 3.46 7.01
CA HIS A 359 -14.02 2.16 7.51
C HIS A 359 -13.83 2.19 9.03
N GLN A 360 -13.74 1.03 9.67
CA GLN A 360 -13.69 0.93 11.14
C GLN A 360 -12.26 0.80 11.69
N LEU A 361 -11.29 0.46 10.85
CA LEU A 361 -9.88 0.33 11.25
C LEU A 361 -9.27 1.70 11.60
N LYS A 362 -8.58 1.78 12.74
CA LYS A 362 -7.75 2.94 13.11
C LYS A 362 -6.33 2.67 12.65
N LEU A 363 -6.01 3.17 11.46
CA LEU A 363 -4.77 2.84 10.77
C LEU A 363 -3.72 3.94 10.94
N CYS A 364 -2.48 3.52 11.19
CA CYS A 364 -1.30 4.36 11.14
C CYS A 364 -0.33 3.81 10.10
N SER A 365 0.32 4.70 9.34
CA SER A 365 1.39 4.29 8.42
C SER A 365 2.67 4.11 9.23
N ALA A 366 3.28 2.93 9.10
CA ALA A 366 4.50 2.59 9.83
C ALA A 366 5.65 3.57 9.54
N TYR A 367 5.72 4.08 8.30
CA TYR A 367 6.77 4.99 7.88
C TYR A 367 6.51 6.42 8.37
N ALA A 368 5.26 6.87 8.42
CA ALA A 368 4.91 8.19 8.96
C ALA A 368 5.13 8.29 10.48
N GLU A 369 5.02 7.17 11.22
CA GLU A 369 5.21 7.16 12.68
C GLU A 369 6.68 7.10 13.13
N VAL A 370 7.58 6.59 12.29
CA VAL A 370 9.02 6.52 12.61
C VAL A 370 9.72 7.77 12.07
N PRO A 371 10.50 8.49 12.90
CA PRO A 371 11.24 9.66 12.42
C PRO A 371 12.18 9.26 11.28
N GLY A 372 12.38 10.14 10.31
CA GLY A 372 13.31 9.89 9.21
C GLY A 372 13.95 11.17 8.70
N SER A 373 15.04 11.02 7.93
CA SER A 373 15.77 12.14 7.37
C SER A 373 14.99 12.79 6.22
N SER A 374 14.97 14.12 6.15
CA SER A 374 14.39 14.87 5.02
C SER A 374 15.09 14.60 3.68
N GLU A 375 16.23 13.90 3.66
CA GLU A 375 16.89 13.45 2.44
C GLU A 375 16.13 12.31 1.71
N VAL A 376 15.33 11.56 2.47
CA VAL A 376 14.64 10.34 2.02
C VAL A 376 13.16 10.32 2.39
N ARG A 377 12.71 11.23 3.27
CA ARG A 377 11.31 11.40 3.67
C ARG A 377 10.70 12.70 3.16
N ASP A 378 9.39 12.68 2.94
CA ASP A 378 8.58 13.85 2.67
C ASP A 378 8.16 14.58 3.97
N LYS A 379 7.29 15.58 3.85
CA LYS A 379 6.86 16.41 4.99
C LYS A 379 5.94 15.71 5.98
N ILE A 380 5.32 14.59 5.60
CA ILE A 380 4.42 13.81 6.46
C ILE A 380 5.09 12.52 6.95
N GLY A 381 6.38 12.34 6.69
CA GLY A 381 7.19 11.21 7.17
C GLY A 381 7.23 10.02 6.21
N GLU A 382 6.53 10.06 5.08
CA GLU A 382 6.56 8.99 4.10
C GLU A 382 7.84 9.02 3.26
N PRO A 383 8.29 7.90 2.65
CA PRO A 383 9.40 7.94 1.70
C PRO A 383 9.16 8.97 0.58
N LEU A 384 10.23 9.53 0.02
CA LEU A 384 10.14 10.36 -1.19
C LEU A 384 9.76 9.54 -2.42
N ALA A 385 10.25 8.30 -2.49
CA ALA A 385 9.90 7.36 -3.54
C ALA A 385 9.97 5.92 -3.03
N THR A 386 8.96 5.14 -3.40
CA THR A 386 8.96 3.67 -3.35
C THR A 386 8.95 3.08 -4.76
N SER A 387 8.50 3.82 -5.78
CA SER A 387 8.60 3.45 -7.20
C SER A 387 9.41 4.50 -7.97
N TYR A 388 10.25 4.05 -8.92
CA TYR A 388 11.12 4.92 -9.72
C TYR A 388 11.41 4.37 -11.11
N HIS A 389 10.74 4.91 -12.13
CA HIS A 389 10.98 4.61 -13.54
C HIS A 389 10.87 5.89 -14.40
N SER A 390 10.95 5.77 -15.73
CA SER A 390 11.09 6.95 -16.63
C SER A 390 9.90 7.92 -16.61
N MET A 391 8.73 7.46 -16.16
CA MET A 391 7.45 8.19 -16.24
C MET A 391 6.87 8.54 -14.86
N PHE A 392 7.37 7.94 -13.78
CA PHE A 392 6.89 8.20 -12.43
C PHE A 392 8.01 8.01 -11.41
N SER A 393 7.97 8.86 -10.39
CA SER A 393 8.74 8.71 -9.17
C SER A 393 7.88 9.21 -8.02
N GLY A 394 7.70 8.37 -7.01
CA GLY A 394 6.90 8.71 -5.84
C GLY A 394 6.62 7.49 -4.98
N THR A 395 5.93 7.74 -3.87
CA THR A 395 5.53 6.70 -2.92
C THR A 395 4.14 6.20 -3.26
N VAL A 396 4.01 4.89 -3.43
CA VAL A 396 2.75 4.19 -3.70
C VAL A 396 2.61 2.90 -2.90
N ASP A 397 3.69 2.45 -2.25
CA ASP A 397 3.75 1.24 -1.44
C ASP A 397 3.71 1.60 0.04
N TYR A 398 2.90 0.87 0.82
CA TYR A 398 2.69 1.20 2.23
C TYR A 398 2.62 -0.04 3.13
N ILE A 399 2.96 0.17 4.41
CA ILE A 399 2.62 -0.73 5.51
C ILE A 399 1.80 0.08 6.50
N TRP A 400 0.51 -0.24 6.61
CA TRP A 400 -0.41 0.32 7.61
C TRP A 400 -0.68 -0.72 8.69
N HIS A 401 -0.91 -0.26 9.92
CA HIS A 401 -1.26 -1.16 11.03
C HIS A 401 -2.30 -0.54 11.96
N THR A 402 -2.99 -1.37 12.73
CA THR A 402 -3.84 -0.91 13.85
C THR A 402 -3.00 -0.52 15.07
N LEU A 403 -3.65 0.15 16.02
CA LEU A 403 -3.02 0.72 17.22
C LEU A 403 -2.42 -0.32 18.17
N ASP A 404 -2.83 -1.58 18.05
CA ASP A 404 -2.32 -2.72 18.83
C ASP A 404 -0.89 -3.13 18.42
N LEU A 405 -0.37 -2.49 17.37
CA LEU A 405 0.98 -2.66 16.86
C LEU A 405 1.69 -1.30 16.87
N VAL A 406 2.97 -1.31 17.20
CA VAL A 406 3.83 -0.12 17.15
C VAL A 406 5.06 -0.39 16.27
N PRO A 407 5.44 0.54 15.38
CA PRO A 407 6.66 0.39 14.62
C PRO A 407 7.89 0.61 15.52
N VAL A 408 8.80 -0.37 15.49
CA VAL A 408 10.08 -0.36 16.19
C VAL A 408 11.15 0.29 15.33
N LYS A 409 11.21 -0.10 14.06
CA LYS A 409 12.13 0.46 13.08
C LYS A 409 11.63 0.24 11.65
N VAL A 410 11.99 1.14 10.75
CA VAL A 410 11.73 1.01 9.30
C VAL A 410 13.02 1.08 8.51
N LEU A 411 13.04 0.44 7.34
CA LEU A 411 14.18 0.49 6.44
C LEU A 411 14.03 1.66 5.46
N GLU A 412 14.91 2.65 5.55
CA GLU A 412 14.91 3.82 4.67
C GLU A 412 14.99 3.43 3.20
N THR A 413 14.28 4.17 2.34
CA THR A 413 14.41 4.01 0.88
C THR A 413 15.66 4.73 0.38
N LEU A 414 15.88 4.71 -0.93
CA LEU A 414 16.99 5.45 -1.53
C LEU A 414 16.66 6.93 -1.64
N SER A 415 17.69 7.77 -1.45
CA SER A 415 17.56 9.20 -1.74
C SER A 415 17.26 9.44 -3.21
N MET A 416 16.61 10.56 -3.51
CA MET A 416 16.38 10.97 -4.90
C MET A 416 17.67 11.18 -5.69
N HIS A 417 18.79 11.49 -5.01
CA HIS A 417 20.10 11.56 -5.65
C HIS A 417 20.58 10.16 -6.07
N SER A 418 20.56 9.20 -5.14
CA SER A 418 20.96 7.81 -5.39
C SER A 418 20.08 7.13 -6.45
N LEU A 419 18.77 7.42 -6.50
CA LEU A 419 17.87 6.94 -7.55
C LEU A 419 18.23 7.49 -8.93
N ARG A 420 18.64 8.76 -9.04
CA ARG A 420 19.10 9.32 -10.32
C ARG A 420 20.39 8.67 -10.80
N GLU A 421 21.29 8.32 -9.88
CA GLU A 421 22.55 7.64 -10.20
C GLU A 421 22.36 6.21 -10.74
N THR A 422 21.23 5.56 -10.48
CA THR A 422 20.95 4.23 -11.07
C THR A 422 20.65 4.30 -12.57
N GLY A 423 20.21 5.46 -13.07
CA GLY A 423 19.72 5.64 -14.45
C GLY A 423 18.30 5.12 -14.69
N GLY A 424 17.61 4.65 -13.65
CA GLY A 424 16.30 3.99 -13.71
C GLY A 424 16.32 2.66 -12.97
N LEU A 425 15.15 2.23 -12.49
CA LEU A 425 14.95 0.90 -11.94
C LEU A 425 14.09 0.04 -12.93
N PRO A 426 14.26 -1.29 -12.96
CA PRO A 426 15.30 -2.07 -12.27
C PRO A 426 16.70 -1.74 -12.79
N SER A 427 17.74 -2.15 -12.05
CA SER A 427 19.12 -1.78 -12.33
C SER A 427 20.11 -2.91 -12.02
N LYS A 428 21.41 -2.65 -12.14
CA LYS A 428 22.46 -3.62 -11.78
C LYS A 428 22.38 -4.10 -10.32
N LYS A 429 21.79 -3.30 -9.43
CA LYS A 429 21.73 -3.59 -7.98
C LYS A 429 20.32 -3.88 -7.47
N TRP A 430 19.28 -3.58 -8.25
CA TRP A 430 17.89 -3.58 -7.82
C TRP A 430 17.03 -4.36 -8.82
N GLY A 431 16.29 -5.35 -8.34
CA GLY A 431 15.56 -6.31 -9.18
C GLY A 431 14.11 -5.91 -9.52
N SER A 432 13.65 -4.77 -9.03
CA SER A 432 12.32 -4.21 -9.29
C SER A 432 12.45 -2.72 -9.60
N ASP A 433 11.43 -2.14 -10.24
CA ASP A 433 11.24 -0.69 -10.33
C ASP A 433 10.67 -0.05 -9.06
N HIS A 434 10.26 -0.88 -8.11
CA HIS A 434 9.93 -0.51 -6.74
C HIS A 434 11.09 -0.82 -5.77
N LEU A 435 11.06 -0.18 -4.61
CA LEU A 435 11.90 -0.46 -3.45
C LEU A 435 11.03 -1.12 -2.38
N ALA A 436 11.48 -2.23 -1.82
CA ALA A 436 10.76 -2.90 -0.75
C ALA A 436 10.51 -1.97 0.45
N VAL A 437 9.29 -1.91 0.95
CA VAL A 437 8.95 -1.20 2.19
C VAL A 437 9.05 -2.21 3.34
N VAL A 438 9.83 -1.90 4.37
CA VAL A 438 10.18 -2.86 5.43
C VAL A 438 10.02 -2.22 6.81
N CYS A 439 9.28 -2.88 7.69
CA CYS A 439 9.05 -2.44 9.05
C CYS A 439 9.18 -3.61 10.04
N GLU A 440 9.84 -3.39 11.17
CA GLU A 440 9.70 -4.22 12.35
C GLU A 440 8.57 -3.64 13.22
N LEU A 441 7.49 -4.40 13.41
CA LEU A 441 6.38 -4.06 14.29
C LEU A 441 6.49 -4.87 15.58
N ALA A 442 6.10 -4.27 16.70
CA ALA A 442 5.93 -4.95 17.97
C ALA A 442 4.46 -4.98 18.39
N PHE A 443 4.04 -6.07 19.03
CA PHE A 443 2.73 -6.12 19.71
C PHE A 443 2.76 -5.28 20.97
N VAL A 444 1.80 -4.38 21.11
CA VAL A 444 1.59 -3.61 22.34
C VAL A 444 1.08 -4.56 23.43
N ALA A 445 1.58 -4.41 24.65
CA ALA A 445 1.12 -5.21 25.78
C ALA A 445 -0.30 -4.81 26.19
N ASP A 446 -1.09 -5.75 26.69
CA ASP A 446 -2.45 -5.47 27.12
C ASP A 446 -2.41 -4.48 28.31
N GLY A 447 -2.76 -3.22 28.09
CA GLY A 447 -2.85 -2.19 29.14
C GLY A 447 -2.19 -0.83 28.88
N ASP A 448 -1.54 -0.61 27.74
CA ASP A 448 -0.91 0.67 27.34
C ASP A 448 -1.79 1.56 26.45
#